data_AF-A0A1I7YND5-F1
#
_entry.id   AF-A0A1I7YND5-F1
#
_cell.length_a   1.000
_cell.length_b   1.000
_cell.length_c   1.000
_cell.angle_alpha   90.00
_cell.angle_beta   90.00
_cell.angle_gamma   90.00
#
_symmetry.space_group_name_H-M   'P 1'
#
loop_
_entity.id
_entity.type
_entity.pdbx_description
1 polymer ?
#
loop_
_entity_poly.entity_id
_entity_poly.type
_entity_poly.pdbx_seq_one_letter_code
_entity_poly.pdbx_strand_id
1 'polypeptide(L)'
;MFTMEKHSKTEKNVAHATNAWIYFFQLTASIFHRCKTFQRCAELRRHWKPMEFSPDFPNHFRQLYHENLPRGAVVFGTEGEFIIGYDLYGCVLAWKERSMLPKIFIYNSRKKTCTPFMSILGSKKASNGEEAYLIDSTQNICQGNVTKAVEDLKDRRSTTTQETSTTTTSTTTTTTEALWSQKLVLMRNPEALVRHNRGAVGEKFRNHVVMDFKETESDKFSSVLCDKYVWKEVCVCDEVFKCSKVQLKKDYLGIRADCKAKGDCTVNAYDGDGNGAIQIAQNVHYVSCGISCLPRLEDLEKSKPIGLCTVDRKDVANKLIIDYALPLVFFHHNKPRCRYPGGEVIYYEKGTESHVPTSLFLDGGCVGTKDGKFYKAEGIYSIYHYCSEDTCTLLAVLTQGKITALEGEKIYTYDRERDCDKDKPFNDRDAYLRDIVSLMEGSCPPKTCAR
;
A
#
# COMPACT_ATOMS: atom_id res chain seq x y z
N MET A 1 -88.75 9.65 -35.80
CA MET A 1 -88.02 8.48 -36.33
C MET A 1 -86.56 8.67 -35.89
N PHE A 2 -86.21 8.11 -34.73
CA PHE A 2 -84.90 8.26 -34.09
C PHE A 2 -84.09 6.98 -34.28
N THR A 3 -82.88 7.11 -34.82
CA THR A 3 -81.88 6.05 -34.87
C THR A 3 -80.86 6.28 -33.76
N MET A 4 -80.75 5.32 -32.84
CA MET A 4 -79.64 5.21 -31.89
C MET A 4 -78.64 4.17 -32.42
N GLU A 5 -77.39 4.60 -32.63
CA GLU A 5 -76.24 3.72 -32.81
C GLU A 5 -75.63 3.37 -31.46
N LYS A 6 -75.35 2.08 -31.25
CA LYS A 6 -74.80 1.52 -30.01
C LYS A 6 -73.31 1.20 -30.23
N HIS A 7 -72.44 1.86 -29.46
CA HIS A 7 -71.01 1.59 -29.41
C HIS A 7 -70.72 0.27 -28.66
N SER A 8 -69.91 -0.60 -29.28
CA SER A 8 -69.21 -1.72 -28.63
C SER A 8 -67.73 -1.66 -29.03
N LYS A 9 -66.85 -1.32 -28.08
CA LYS A 9 -65.39 -1.33 -28.25
C LYS A 9 -64.69 -1.36 -26.88
N THR A 10 -64.77 -2.49 -26.18
CA THR A 10 -64.06 -2.64 -24.89
C THR A 10 -63.62 -4.08 -24.59
N GLU A 11 -62.93 -4.75 -25.53
CA GLU A 11 -62.34 -6.08 -25.24
C GLU A 11 -60.87 -6.26 -25.67
N LYS A 12 -60.25 -5.30 -26.37
CA LYS A 12 -58.86 -5.45 -26.86
C LYS A 12 -57.75 -5.01 -25.89
N ASN A 13 -58.08 -4.40 -24.75
CA ASN A 13 -57.06 -3.84 -23.84
C ASN A 13 -56.61 -4.81 -22.72
N VAL A 14 -57.28 -5.95 -22.52
CA VAL A 14 -56.94 -6.87 -21.43
C VAL A 14 -55.76 -7.80 -21.76
N ALA A 15 -55.56 -8.13 -23.04
CA ALA A 15 -54.50 -9.04 -23.49
C ALA A 15 -53.09 -8.41 -23.50
N HIS A 16 -52.98 -7.08 -23.67
CA HIS A 16 -51.69 -6.40 -23.62
C HIS A 16 -51.17 -6.19 -22.19
N ALA A 17 -52.08 -6.02 -21.22
CA ALA A 17 -51.70 -5.88 -19.82
C ALA A 17 -51.09 -7.18 -19.27
N THR A 18 -51.66 -8.34 -19.61
CA THR A 18 -51.21 -9.65 -19.11
C THR A 18 -49.79 -10.01 -19.55
N ASN A 19 -49.41 -9.67 -20.79
CA ASN A 19 -48.05 -9.92 -21.27
C ASN A 19 -46.99 -9.04 -20.57
N ALA A 20 -47.31 -7.79 -20.26
CA ALA A 20 -46.40 -6.89 -19.55
C ALA A 20 -46.09 -7.40 -18.13
N TRP A 21 -47.08 -7.97 -17.44
CA TRP A 21 -46.89 -8.57 -16.12
C TRP A 21 -46.00 -9.81 -16.15
N ILE A 22 -46.13 -10.67 -17.17
CA ILE A 22 -45.28 -11.87 -17.31
C ILE A 22 -43.81 -11.48 -17.52
N TYR A 23 -43.53 -10.49 -18.37
CA TYR A 23 -42.17 -9.98 -18.57
C TYR A 23 -41.59 -9.34 -17.30
N PHE A 24 -42.41 -8.61 -16.53
CA PHE A 24 -42.00 -8.02 -15.26
C PHE A 24 -41.65 -9.10 -14.22
N PHE A 25 -42.44 -10.17 -14.12
CA PHE A 25 -42.16 -11.28 -13.20
C PHE A 25 -40.93 -12.10 -13.62
N GLN A 26 -40.71 -12.33 -14.92
CA GLN A 26 -39.52 -13.02 -15.41
C GLN A 26 -38.24 -12.20 -15.19
N LEU A 27 -38.30 -10.87 -15.40
CA LEU A 27 -37.19 -9.97 -15.16
C LEU A 27 -36.85 -9.88 -13.66
N THR A 28 -37.86 -9.73 -12.80
CA THR A 28 -37.65 -9.70 -11.34
C THR A 28 -37.13 -11.03 -10.81
N ALA A 29 -37.64 -12.17 -11.28
CA ALA A 29 -37.11 -13.49 -10.90
C ALA A 29 -35.65 -13.70 -11.34
N SER A 30 -35.28 -13.23 -12.54
CA SER A 30 -33.90 -13.27 -13.03
C SER A 30 -32.97 -12.37 -12.21
N ILE A 31 -33.43 -11.18 -11.84
CA ILE A 31 -32.71 -10.26 -10.95
C ILE A 31 -32.54 -10.89 -9.56
N PHE A 32 -33.60 -11.44 -8.97
CA PHE A 32 -33.54 -12.09 -7.66
C PHE A 32 -32.61 -13.31 -7.65
N HIS A 33 -32.61 -14.11 -8.71
CA HIS A 33 -31.69 -15.26 -8.83
C HIS A 33 -30.23 -14.79 -8.96
N ARG A 34 -29.96 -13.76 -9.77
CA ARG A 34 -28.62 -13.14 -9.87
C ARG A 34 -28.17 -12.52 -8.55
N CYS A 35 -29.07 -11.88 -7.80
CA CYS A 35 -28.79 -11.31 -6.49
C CYS A 35 -28.44 -12.39 -5.44
N LYS A 36 -29.16 -13.51 -5.38
CA LYS A 36 -28.83 -14.61 -4.46
C LYS A 36 -27.48 -15.25 -4.77
N THR A 37 -27.15 -15.43 -6.05
CA THR A 37 -25.83 -15.92 -6.47
C THR A 37 -24.72 -14.93 -6.12
N PHE A 38 -24.98 -13.62 -6.26
CA PHE A 38 -24.03 -12.58 -5.89
C PHE A 38 -23.79 -12.51 -4.37
N GLN A 39 -24.85 -12.65 -3.56
CA GLN A 39 -24.75 -12.65 -2.10
C GLN A 39 -23.96 -13.86 -1.58
N ARG A 40 -24.19 -15.06 -2.15
CA ARG A 40 -23.43 -16.27 -1.83
C ARG A 40 -21.96 -16.17 -2.23
N CYS A 41 -21.66 -15.56 -3.38
CA CYS A 41 -20.29 -15.23 -3.78
C CYS A 41 -19.61 -14.25 -2.83
N ALA A 42 -20.34 -13.23 -2.35
CA ALA A 42 -19.81 -12.23 -1.43
C ALA A 42 -19.44 -12.84 -0.07
N GLU A 43 -20.25 -13.77 0.43
CA GLU A 43 -19.96 -14.52 1.66
C GLU A 43 -18.75 -15.45 1.50
N LEU A 44 -18.67 -16.21 0.40
CA LEU A 44 -17.51 -17.06 0.12
C LEU A 44 -16.21 -16.24 0.00
N ARG A 45 -16.27 -15.06 -0.62
CA ARG A 45 -15.11 -14.16 -0.72
C ARG A 45 -14.59 -13.65 0.63
N ARG A 46 -15.36 -13.73 1.73
CA ARG A 46 -14.88 -13.31 3.06
C ARG A 46 -13.81 -14.24 3.63
N HIS A 47 -13.79 -15.51 3.22
CA HIS A 47 -12.81 -16.49 3.70
C HIS A 47 -11.54 -16.56 2.85
N TRP A 48 -11.61 -16.04 1.62
CA TRP A 48 -10.53 -16.06 0.66
C TRP A 48 -9.77 -14.74 0.67
N LYS A 49 -8.44 -14.80 0.77
CA LYS A 49 -7.59 -13.61 0.69
C LYS A 49 -7.15 -13.39 -0.76
N PRO A 50 -7.32 -12.18 -1.32
CA PRO A 50 -6.74 -11.88 -2.61
C PRO A 50 -5.22 -12.06 -2.52
N MET A 51 -4.62 -12.63 -3.56
CA MET A 51 -3.17 -12.68 -3.65
C MET A 51 -2.70 -11.32 -4.16
N GLU A 52 -2.16 -10.50 -3.26
CA GLU A 52 -1.70 -9.15 -3.59
C GLU A 52 -0.37 -9.21 -4.33
N PHE A 53 -0.44 -9.09 -5.65
CA PHE A 53 0.75 -8.91 -6.51
C PHE A 53 1.09 -7.43 -6.65
N SER A 54 2.35 -7.11 -6.92
CA SER A 54 2.78 -5.75 -7.26
C SER A 54 1.87 -5.16 -8.37
N PRO A 55 1.51 -3.87 -8.30
CA PRO A 55 0.64 -3.24 -9.28
C PRO A 55 1.17 -3.26 -10.72
N ASP A 56 2.47 -3.48 -10.92
CA ASP A 56 3.11 -3.63 -12.24
C ASP A 56 2.74 -4.94 -12.95
N PHE A 57 2.09 -5.88 -12.26
CA PHE A 57 1.65 -7.13 -12.87
C PHE A 57 0.38 -6.94 -13.73
N PRO A 58 0.31 -7.61 -14.90
CA PRO A 58 -0.86 -7.56 -15.77
C PRO A 58 -2.18 -7.88 -15.02
N ASN A 59 -3.27 -7.20 -15.39
CA ASN A 59 -4.57 -7.27 -14.69
C ASN A 59 -5.12 -8.70 -14.49
N HIS A 60 -4.73 -9.67 -15.34
CA HIS A 60 -5.15 -11.06 -15.18
C HIS A 60 -4.45 -11.79 -14.01
N PHE A 61 -3.39 -11.23 -13.41
CA PHE A 61 -2.77 -11.72 -12.19
C PHE A 61 -3.57 -11.39 -10.93
N ARG A 62 -4.34 -10.30 -10.94
CA ARG A 62 -5.14 -9.80 -9.79
C ARG A 62 -6.39 -10.62 -9.47
N GLN A 63 -6.56 -11.80 -10.07
CA GLN A 63 -7.75 -12.64 -9.97
C GLN A 63 -7.52 -13.94 -9.19
N LEU A 64 -6.34 -14.14 -8.60
CA LEU A 64 -6.06 -15.30 -7.77
C LEU A 64 -6.35 -15.00 -6.30
N TYR A 65 -6.98 -15.97 -5.64
CA TYR A 65 -7.22 -15.94 -4.21
C TYR A 65 -6.61 -17.18 -3.58
N HIS A 66 -6.28 -17.06 -2.29
CA HIS A 66 -5.81 -18.18 -1.50
C HIS A 66 -6.53 -18.28 -0.16
N GLU A 67 -6.62 -19.51 0.35
CA GLU A 67 -7.11 -19.79 1.70
C GLU A 67 -6.16 -20.78 2.38
N ASN A 68 -5.82 -20.49 3.65
CA ASN A 68 -4.95 -21.34 4.44
C ASN A 68 -5.75 -22.50 5.03
N LEU A 69 -5.24 -23.72 4.91
CA LEU A 69 -5.80 -24.85 5.66
C LEU A 69 -5.53 -24.71 7.17
N PRO A 70 -6.32 -25.38 8.03
CA PRO A 70 -6.14 -25.33 9.48
C PRO A 70 -4.69 -25.64 9.89
N ARG A 71 -4.17 -24.87 10.86
CA ARG A 71 -2.80 -25.04 11.36
C ARG A 71 -2.55 -26.48 11.80
N GLY A 72 -1.42 -27.04 11.35
CA GLY A 72 -1.01 -28.39 11.69
C GLY A 72 -1.55 -29.49 10.75
N ALA A 73 -2.34 -29.14 9.73
CA ALA A 73 -2.77 -30.07 8.69
C ALA A 73 -2.21 -29.68 7.33
N VAL A 74 -1.69 -30.67 6.59
CA VAL A 74 -1.34 -30.53 5.18
C VAL A 74 -1.98 -31.66 4.38
N VAL A 75 -2.10 -31.48 3.07
CA VAL A 75 -2.60 -32.52 2.18
C VAL A 75 -1.46 -33.38 1.63
N PHE A 76 -1.76 -34.52 1.04
CA PHE A 76 -0.84 -35.22 0.15
C PHE A 76 -1.62 -35.76 -1.05
N GLY A 77 -0.91 -35.99 -2.15
CA GLY A 77 -1.50 -36.51 -3.37
C GLY A 77 -0.49 -36.60 -4.50
N THR A 78 -0.95 -36.44 -5.75
CA THR A 78 -0.05 -36.48 -6.90
C THR A 78 0.70 -35.16 -7.01
N GLU A 79 2.00 -35.20 -6.75
CA GLU A 79 2.88 -34.03 -6.83
C GLU A 79 3.07 -33.59 -8.29
N GLY A 80 3.06 -32.28 -8.51
CA GLY A 80 3.51 -31.67 -9.75
C GLY A 80 4.98 -31.28 -9.70
N GLU A 81 5.42 -30.45 -10.65
CA GLU A 81 6.82 -30.01 -10.71
C GLU A 81 7.18 -29.08 -9.55
N PHE A 82 8.19 -29.49 -8.78
CA PHE A 82 8.66 -28.79 -7.59
C PHE A 82 9.40 -27.49 -7.92
N ILE A 83 9.21 -26.47 -7.09
CA ILE A 83 9.89 -25.19 -7.23
C ILE A 83 10.64 -24.84 -5.93
N ILE A 84 11.93 -24.50 -6.07
CA ILE A 84 12.84 -24.14 -4.96
C ILE A 84 13.24 -22.67 -5.08
N GLY A 85 13.37 -21.99 -3.93
CA GLY A 85 14.06 -20.70 -3.84
C GLY A 85 13.16 -19.48 -4.01
N TYR A 86 11.84 -19.67 -3.90
CA TYR A 86 10.85 -18.59 -3.96
C TYR A 86 10.12 -18.45 -2.62
N ASP A 87 9.63 -17.25 -2.36
CA ASP A 87 8.60 -17.05 -1.35
C ASP A 87 7.24 -17.59 -1.85
N LEU A 88 6.23 -17.54 -0.99
CA LEU A 88 4.87 -18.02 -1.30
C LEU A 88 4.36 -17.48 -2.65
N TYR A 89 4.57 -16.19 -2.92
CA TYR A 89 4.08 -15.51 -4.12
C TYR A 89 4.86 -15.90 -5.37
N GLY A 90 6.19 -15.99 -5.26
CA GLY A 90 7.05 -16.41 -6.35
C GLY A 90 6.72 -17.80 -6.88
N CYS A 91 6.32 -18.72 -5.99
CA CYS A 91 5.88 -20.06 -6.40
C CYS A 91 4.61 -20.04 -7.24
N VAL A 92 3.59 -19.30 -6.79
CA VAL A 92 2.32 -19.19 -7.52
C VAL A 92 2.50 -18.51 -8.87
N LEU A 93 3.36 -17.49 -8.92
CA LEU A 93 3.70 -16.82 -10.17
C LEU A 93 4.38 -17.78 -11.16
N ALA A 94 5.37 -18.54 -10.71
CA ALA A 94 6.09 -19.49 -11.56
C ALA A 94 5.18 -20.60 -12.13
N TRP A 95 4.24 -21.13 -11.34
CA TRP A 95 3.25 -22.09 -11.87
C TRP A 95 2.27 -21.45 -12.84
N LYS A 96 1.84 -20.21 -12.60
CA LYS A 96 0.94 -19.49 -13.49
C LYS A 96 1.57 -19.22 -14.86
N GLU A 97 2.83 -18.79 -14.89
CA GLU A 97 3.58 -18.57 -16.13
C GLU A 97 3.70 -19.85 -16.97
N ARG A 98 3.78 -21.01 -16.29
CA ARG A 98 3.79 -22.33 -16.94
C ARG A 98 2.40 -22.89 -17.26
N SER A 99 1.32 -22.17 -16.92
CA SER A 99 -0.07 -22.67 -17.01
C SER A 99 -0.31 -23.96 -16.22
N MET A 100 0.38 -24.12 -15.09
CA MET A 100 0.34 -25.31 -14.21
C MET A 100 -0.12 -24.95 -12.80
N LEU A 101 -1.07 -24.03 -12.64
CA LEU A 101 -1.58 -23.64 -11.31
C LEU A 101 -2.18 -24.84 -10.57
N PRO A 102 -1.59 -25.28 -9.45
CA PRO A 102 -2.17 -26.35 -8.66
C PRO A 102 -3.41 -25.87 -7.91
N LYS A 103 -4.31 -26.80 -7.58
CA LYS A 103 -5.47 -26.49 -6.71
C LYS A 103 -5.04 -26.29 -5.26
N ILE A 104 -4.05 -27.06 -4.81
CA ILE A 104 -3.46 -26.96 -3.48
C ILE A 104 -1.95 -27.06 -3.61
N PHE A 105 -1.22 -26.33 -2.76
CA PHE A 105 0.20 -26.53 -2.60
C PHE A 105 0.62 -26.43 -1.13
N ILE A 106 1.78 -27.00 -0.82
CA ILE A 106 2.42 -26.87 0.47
C ILE A 106 3.61 -25.94 0.32
N TYR A 107 3.67 -24.91 1.15
CA TYR A 107 4.83 -24.06 1.31
C TYR A 107 5.57 -24.42 2.59
N ASN A 108 6.88 -24.63 2.49
CA ASN A 108 7.73 -24.79 3.65
C ASN A 108 8.55 -23.52 3.88
N SER A 109 8.20 -22.75 4.90
CA SER A 109 8.81 -21.45 5.18
C SER A 109 10.29 -21.52 5.58
N ARG A 110 10.72 -22.66 6.16
CA ARG A 110 12.10 -22.91 6.57
C ARG A 110 12.98 -23.31 5.39
N LYS A 111 12.47 -24.16 4.51
CA LYS A 111 13.20 -24.63 3.32
C LYS A 111 13.05 -23.72 2.11
N LYS A 112 12.08 -22.80 2.11
CA LYS A 112 11.70 -21.95 0.97
C LYS A 112 11.36 -22.78 -0.28
N THR A 113 10.51 -23.78 -0.06
CA THR A 113 10.11 -24.75 -1.09
C THR A 113 8.60 -24.82 -1.25
N CYS A 114 8.16 -25.08 -2.47
CA CYS A 114 6.77 -25.15 -2.84
C CYS A 114 6.45 -26.46 -3.56
N THR A 115 5.60 -27.28 -2.95
CA THR A 115 5.17 -28.57 -3.50
C THR A 115 3.73 -28.44 -4.02
N PRO A 116 3.51 -28.47 -5.34
CA PRO A 116 2.17 -28.39 -5.91
C PRO A 116 1.49 -29.76 -5.91
N PHE A 117 0.20 -29.81 -5.62
CA PHE A 117 -0.61 -31.03 -5.71
C PHE A 117 -1.69 -30.87 -6.77
N MET A 118 -1.65 -31.74 -7.79
CA MET A 118 -2.62 -31.75 -8.89
C MET A 118 -3.88 -32.53 -8.53
N SER A 119 -3.75 -33.47 -7.60
CA SER A 119 -4.86 -34.22 -7.00
C SER A 119 -4.61 -34.41 -5.51
N ILE A 120 -5.68 -34.56 -4.73
CA ILE A 120 -5.62 -34.74 -3.27
C ILE A 120 -6.04 -36.17 -2.97
N LEU A 121 -5.19 -36.92 -2.28
CA LEU A 121 -5.47 -38.30 -1.86
C LEU A 121 -5.83 -38.38 -0.37
N GLY A 122 -5.35 -37.43 0.44
CA GLY A 122 -5.67 -37.36 1.86
C GLY A 122 -4.99 -36.19 2.56
N SER A 123 -5.00 -36.22 3.90
CA SER A 123 -4.34 -35.25 4.77
C SER A 123 -3.41 -35.92 5.77
N LYS A 124 -2.40 -35.19 6.24
CA LYS A 124 -1.44 -35.60 7.26
C LYS A 124 -1.11 -34.42 8.17
N LYS A 125 -0.49 -34.71 9.33
CA LYS A 125 0.04 -33.67 10.21
C LYS A 125 1.17 -32.91 9.51
N ALA A 126 1.14 -31.59 9.59
CA ALA A 126 2.16 -30.72 9.03
C ALA A 126 3.52 -30.99 9.70
N SER A 127 4.58 -31.05 8.90
CA SER A 127 5.95 -31.01 9.41
C SER A 127 6.30 -29.58 9.85
N ASN A 128 7.37 -29.42 10.64
CA ASN A 128 7.79 -28.11 11.12
C ASN A 128 8.04 -27.11 9.96
N GLY A 129 7.23 -26.05 9.93
CA GLY A 129 7.29 -24.98 8.93
C GLY A 129 6.47 -25.22 7.65
N GLU A 130 5.73 -26.34 7.56
CA GLU A 130 4.80 -26.58 6.45
C GLU A 130 3.46 -25.90 6.68
N GLU A 131 2.98 -25.25 5.63
CA GLU A 131 1.68 -24.59 5.56
C GLU A 131 1.02 -24.96 4.22
N ALA A 132 -0.25 -25.34 4.25
CA ALA A 132 -0.99 -25.73 3.05
C ALA A 132 -1.99 -24.65 2.63
N TYR A 133 -2.05 -24.41 1.33
CA TYR A 133 -2.77 -23.30 0.71
C TYR A 133 -3.63 -23.83 -0.44
N LEU A 134 -4.92 -23.49 -0.42
CA LEU A 134 -5.80 -23.60 -1.57
C LEU A 134 -5.59 -22.38 -2.46
N ILE A 135 -5.51 -22.56 -3.78
CA ILE A 135 -5.51 -21.45 -4.74
C ILE A 135 -6.67 -21.64 -5.71
N ASP A 136 -7.39 -20.56 -6.00
CA ASP A 136 -8.35 -20.56 -7.09
C ASP A 136 -8.47 -19.19 -7.77
N SER A 137 -9.08 -19.18 -8.96
CA SER A 137 -9.43 -17.97 -9.69
C SER A 137 -10.80 -17.44 -9.30
N THR A 138 -11.00 -16.12 -9.42
CA THR A 138 -12.26 -15.44 -9.05
C THR A 138 -13.50 -16.02 -9.76
N GLN A 139 -13.32 -16.52 -10.98
CA GLN A 139 -14.40 -17.07 -11.81
C GLN A 139 -14.87 -18.43 -11.28
N ASN A 140 -13.95 -19.25 -10.77
CA ASN A 140 -14.25 -20.59 -10.28
C ASN A 140 -14.80 -20.60 -8.85
N ILE A 141 -14.35 -19.69 -7.98
CA ILE A 141 -14.84 -19.57 -6.60
C ILE A 141 -16.36 -19.36 -6.57
N CYS A 142 -16.88 -18.63 -7.56
CA CYS A 142 -18.30 -18.32 -7.70
C CYS A 142 -19.13 -19.42 -8.36
N GLN A 143 -18.48 -20.34 -9.09
CA GLN A 143 -19.15 -21.43 -9.82
C GLN A 143 -19.03 -22.79 -9.11
N GLY A 144 -18.02 -22.95 -8.24
CA GLY A 144 -17.75 -24.19 -7.53
C GLY A 144 -18.50 -24.31 -6.20
N ASN A 145 -18.94 -25.52 -5.87
CA ASN A 145 -19.39 -25.88 -4.53
C ASN A 145 -18.15 -26.13 -3.64
N VAL A 146 -17.30 -25.10 -3.48
CA VAL A 146 -16.03 -25.14 -2.72
C VAL A 146 -16.26 -25.63 -1.29
N THR A 147 -17.43 -25.33 -0.73
CA THR A 147 -17.90 -25.81 0.56
C THR A 147 -17.84 -27.34 0.65
N LYS A 148 -18.23 -28.07 -0.41
CA LYS A 148 -18.21 -29.53 -0.42
C LYS A 148 -16.78 -30.10 -0.42
N ALA A 149 -15.84 -29.46 -1.10
CA ALA A 149 -14.44 -29.89 -1.08
C ALA A 149 -13.75 -29.63 0.28
N VAL A 150 -14.13 -28.55 0.97
CA VAL A 150 -13.66 -28.24 2.32
C VAL A 150 -14.37 -29.10 3.38
N GLU A 151 -15.65 -29.43 3.18
CA GLU A 151 -16.45 -30.33 4.03
C GLU A 151 -15.98 -31.78 3.91
N ASP A 152 -15.71 -32.28 2.70
CA ASP A 152 -15.15 -33.63 2.48
C ASP A 152 -13.75 -33.78 3.12
N LEU A 153 -13.01 -32.68 3.29
CA LEU A 153 -11.74 -32.65 4.04
C LEU A 153 -11.94 -32.58 5.56
N LYS A 154 -13.06 -32.03 6.04
CA LYS A 154 -13.39 -31.93 7.47
C LYS A 154 -14.02 -33.21 8.03
N ASP A 155 -14.78 -33.96 7.22
CA ASP A 155 -15.51 -35.15 7.66
C ASP A 155 -14.68 -36.43 7.79
N ARG A 156 -13.38 -36.40 7.43
CA ARG A 156 -12.46 -37.56 7.56
C ARG A 156 -11.65 -37.59 8.87
N ARG A 157 -12.21 -37.09 9.97
CA ARG A 157 -11.51 -37.02 11.27
C ARG A 157 -11.67 -38.30 12.12
N SER A 158 -10.65 -39.15 12.08
CA SER A 158 -10.24 -40.13 13.12
C SER A 158 -8.70 -40.18 13.03
N THR A 159 -7.87 -40.15 14.08
CA THR A 159 -8.00 -40.56 15.48
C THR A 159 -7.02 -39.72 16.32
N THR A 160 -7.36 -39.43 17.58
CA THR A 160 -6.60 -38.59 18.51
C THR A 160 -5.35 -39.28 19.06
N THR A 161 -4.22 -38.57 19.16
CA THR A 161 -3.12 -38.91 20.07
C THR A 161 -2.69 -37.64 20.80
N GLN A 162 -2.68 -37.70 22.14
CA GLN A 162 -2.32 -36.62 23.07
C GLN A 162 -0.81 -36.45 23.13
N GLU A 163 -0.34 -35.20 23.12
CA GLU A 163 1.01 -34.83 23.58
C GLU A 163 0.96 -33.59 24.48
N THR A 164 1.72 -33.68 25.56
CA THR A 164 1.89 -32.75 26.68
C THR A 164 2.66 -31.49 26.26
N SER A 165 2.20 -30.31 26.70
CA SER A 165 2.91 -29.04 26.51
C SER A 165 3.56 -28.57 27.80
N THR A 166 4.85 -28.22 27.72
CA THR A 166 5.62 -27.58 28.79
C THR A 166 5.71 -26.08 28.53
N THR A 167 5.35 -25.28 29.54
CA THR A 167 5.34 -23.81 29.48
C THR A 167 6.69 -23.26 29.95
N THR A 168 7.28 -22.33 29.18
CA THR A 168 8.46 -21.55 29.61
C THR A 168 8.12 -20.07 29.64
N THR A 169 8.27 -19.47 30.82
CA THR A 169 8.06 -18.05 31.08
C THR A 169 9.35 -17.28 30.79
N SER A 170 9.28 -16.20 30.02
CA SER A 170 10.41 -15.28 29.79
C SER A 170 10.13 -13.93 30.43
N THR A 171 11.11 -13.42 31.16
CA THR A 171 11.08 -12.14 31.87
C THR A 171 11.74 -11.07 31.01
N THR A 172 11.07 -9.95 30.78
CA THR A 172 11.58 -8.81 29.99
C THR A 172 12.25 -7.79 30.89
N THR A 173 13.53 -7.49 30.65
CA THR A 173 14.28 -6.44 31.35
C THR A 173 14.42 -5.22 30.44
N THR A 174 14.00 -4.05 30.92
CA THR A 174 14.02 -2.79 30.19
C THR A 174 15.45 -2.24 30.13
N THR A 175 16.07 -2.31 28.95
CA THR A 175 17.42 -1.76 28.70
C THR A 175 17.28 -0.49 27.87
N THR A 176 17.96 0.58 28.28
CA THR A 176 18.04 1.85 27.56
C THR A 176 18.52 1.59 26.12
N GLU A 177 17.76 2.05 25.12
CA GLU A 177 18.09 1.82 23.71
C GLU A 177 19.48 2.39 23.40
N ALA A 178 20.38 1.52 22.93
CA ALA A 178 21.74 1.88 22.59
C ALA A 178 21.78 2.61 21.23
N LEU A 179 22.77 3.49 21.06
CA LEU A 179 22.94 4.43 19.93
C LEU A 179 22.93 3.81 18.51
N TRP A 180 22.92 2.48 18.37
CA TRP A 180 22.89 1.77 17.08
C TRP A 180 21.47 1.57 16.51
N SER A 181 20.40 2.01 17.18
CA SER A 181 19.03 2.02 16.61
C SER A 181 18.77 3.15 15.61
N GLN A 182 19.81 3.85 15.15
CA GLN A 182 19.68 4.95 14.20
C GLN A 182 19.20 4.46 12.82
N LYS A 183 17.96 4.81 12.49
CA LYS A 183 17.39 4.68 11.15
C LYS A 183 18.11 5.64 10.22
N LEU A 184 18.90 5.13 9.27
CA LEU A 184 19.50 5.97 8.24
C LEU A 184 18.50 6.22 7.12
N VAL A 185 18.23 7.49 6.82
CA VAL A 185 17.34 7.89 5.72
C VAL A 185 18.18 8.25 4.50
N LEU A 186 18.25 7.33 3.55
CA LEU A 186 18.93 7.54 2.28
C LEU A 186 18.00 8.16 1.25
N MET A 187 18.09 9.46 1.01
CA MET A 187 17.28 10.16 0.01
C MET A 187 17.97 10.14 -1.36
N ARG A 188 17.21 9.85 -2.41
CA ARG A 188 17.66 10.01 -3.81
C ARG A 188 16.80 11.06 -4.48
N ASN A 189 17.41 11.74 -5.45
CA ASN A 189 16.81 12.84 -6.21
C ASN A 189 15.34 12.53 -6.61
N PRO A 190 14.36 13.40 -6.30
CA PRO A 190 12.96 13.26 -6.73
C PRO A 190 12.74 13.34 -8.25
N GLU A 191 13.76 13.72 -9.04
CA GLU A 191 13.81 13.58 -10.50
C GLU A 191 14.09 12.15 -10.97
N ALA A 192 14.77 11.33 -10.17
CA ALA A 192 15.30 10.05 -10.60
C ALA A 192 14.35 8.90 -10.24
N LEU A 193 13.93 8.12 -11.26
CA LEU A 193 13.34 6.80 -11.04
C LEU A 193 14.35 5.92 -10.30
N VAL A 194 14.08 5.61 -9.03
CA VAL A 194 15.02 4.88 -8.20
C VAL A 194 15.11 3.43 -8.66
N ARG A 195 16.29 3.04 -9.18
CA ARG A 195 16.66 1.63 -9.28
C ARG A 195 17.37 1.23 -7.98
N HIS A 196 16.68 0.42 -7.18
CA HIS A 196 17.29 -0.23 -6.02
C HIS A 196 18.14 -1.40 -6.50
N ASN A 197 19.33 -1.56 -5.92
CA ASN A 197 20.02 -2.84 -6.05
C ASN A 197 19.13 -3.91 -5.38
N ARG A 198 18.89 -5.04 -6.06
CA ARG A 198 17.95 -6.07 -5.58
C ARG A 198 18.33 -6.64 -4.21
N GLY A 199 19.59 -6.50 -3.79
CA GLY A 199 20.10 -6.95 -2.49
C GLY A 199 20.05 -5.93 -1.34
N ALA A 200 19.58 -4.69 -1.56
CA ALA A 200 19.51 -3.71 -0.47
C ALA A 200 18.44 -4.09 0.57
N VAL A 201 18.86 -4.25 1.83
CA VAL A 201 18.02 -4.54 3.01
C VAL A 201 17.57 -3.20 3.61
N GLY A 202 16.26 -2.99 3.77
CA GLY A 202 15.69 -1.76 4.33
C GLY A 202 14.25 -1.50 3.88
N GLU A 203 13.56 -0.60 4.58
CA GLU A 203 12.25 -0.09 4.19
C GLU A 203 12.41 0.83 2.96
N LYS A 204 11.67 0.56 1.90
CA LYS A 204 11.82 1.25 0.61
C LYS A 204 10.66 2.22 0.42
N PHE A 205 11.01 3.47 0.15
CA PHE A 205 10.10 4.57 -0.11
C PHE A 205 10.26 5.01 -1.57
N ARG A 206 9.32 5.80 -2.07
CA ARG A 206 9.31 6.25 -3.48
C ARG A 206 10.62 6.90 -3.92
N ASN A 207 11.20 7.73 -3.05
CA ASN A 207 12.41 8.51 -3.34
C ASN A 207 13.54 8.27 -2.34
N HIS A 208 13.37 7.39 -1.34
CA HIS A 208 14.38 7.18 -0.32
C HIS A 208 14.34 5.75 0.24
N VAL A 209 15.35 5.34 1.00
CA VAL A 209 15.42 4.03 1.67
C VAL A 209 15.78 4.26 3.12
N VAL A 210 15.06 3.64 4.04
CA VAL A 210 15.46 3.60 5.45
C VAL A 210 16.21 2.31 5.69
N MET A 211 17.48 2.43 6.10
CA MET A 211 18.35 1.28 6.35
C MET A 211 18.59 1.15 7.85
N ASP A 212 18.30 -0.04 8.38
CA ASP A 212 18.65 -0.44 9.74
C ASP A 212 20.02 -1.12 9.73
N PHE A 213 21.03 -0.48 10.31
CA PHE A 213 22.35 -1.11 10.44
C PHE A 213 22.38 -1.96 11.71
N LYS A 214 22.70 -3.24 11.57
CA LYS A 214 22.97 -4.13 12.71
C LYS A 214 24.46 -4.13 13.01
N GLU A 215 24.81 -4.21 14.29
CA GLU A 215 26.20 -4.30 14.76
C GLU A 215 26.97 -5.46 14.10
N THR A 216 26.29 -6.58 13.81
CA THR A 216 26.87 -7.74 13.10
C THR A 216 27.19 -7.48 11.62
N GLU A 217 26.86 -6.30 11.10
CA GLU A 217 27.01 -5.92 9.69
C GLU A 217 27.92 -4.69 9.51
N SER A 218 28.72 -4.33 10.53
CA SER A 218 29.63 -3.17 10.49
C SER A 218 30.57 -3.13 9.28
N ASP A 219 30.94 -4.29 8.73
CA ASP A 219 31.85 -4.37 7.59
C ASP A 219 31.14 -4.33 6.22
N LYS A 220 29.80 -4.38 6.20
CA LYS A 220 29.03 -4.36 4.94
C LYS A 220 28.76 -2.93 4.50
N PHE A 221 29.16 -2.62 3.27
CA PHE A 221 28.77 -1.38 2.61
C PHE A 221 27.35 -1.49 2.06
N SER A 222 26.52 -0.52 2.44
CA SER A 222 25.33 -0.18 1.69
C SER A 222 25.71 0.81 0.60
N SER A 223 25.93 0.31 -0.62
CA SER A 223 26.32 1.17 -1.74
C SER A 223 25.11 1.91 -2.32
N VAL A 224 25.25 3.22 -2.40
CA VAL A 224 24.30 4.12 -3.04
C VAL A 224 24.88 4.54 -4.38
N LEU A 225 24.21 4.12 -5.44
CA LEU A 225 24.48 4.62 -6.78
C LEU A 225 23.95 6.06 -6.89
N CYS A 226 24.84 7.03 -6.70
CA CYS A 226 24.66 8.40 -7.16
C CYS A 226 25.36 8.51 -8.51
N ASP A 227 24.61 8.41 -9.61
CA ASP A 227 25.19 8.40 -10.96
C ASP A 227 26.07 9.64 -11.20
N LYS A 228 27.40 9.45 -11.25
CA LYS A 228 28.37 10.54 -11.42
C LYS A 228 28.23 11.27 -12.76
N TYR A 229 27.63 10.63 -13.77
CA TYR A 229 27.46 11.22 -15.10
C TYR A 229 26.32 12.24 -15.10
N VAL A 230 25.40 12.10 -14.15
CA VAL A 230 24.28 13.04 -13.95
C VAL A 230 24.58 14.02 -12.81
N TRP A 231 25.30 13.59 -11.77
CA TRP A 231 25.50 14.36 -10.54
C TRP A 231 26.97 14.43 -10.15
N LYS A 232 27.53 15.64 -10.07
CA LYS A 232 28.90 15.85 -9.59
C LYS A 232 29.01 15.98 -8.07
N GLU A 233 27.90 16.24 -7.39
CA GLU A 233 27.86 16.56 -5.96
C GLU A 233 26.77 15.75 -5.23
N VAL A 234 27.12 15.22 -4.08
CA VAL A 234 26.21 14.62 -3.11
C VAL A 234 26.14 15.49 -1.85
N CYS A 235 24.97 15.56 -1.24
CA CYS A 235 24.76 16.23 0.03
C CYS A 235 24.66 15.17 1.13
N VAL A 236 25.47 15.32 2.18
CA VAL A 236 25.47 14.44 3.36
C VAL A 236 25.22 15.29 4.59
N CYS A 237 24.26 14.90 5.44
CA CYS A 237 23.85 15.66 6.62
C CYS A 237 23.85 14.79 7.87
N ASP A 238 24.14 15.39 9.01
CA ASP A 238 23.96 14.78 10.33
C ASP A 238 22.50 14.85 10.82
N GLU A 239 22.25 14.34 12.03
CA GLU A 239 20.91 14.29 12.67
C GLU A 239 20.28 15.69 12.84
N VAL A 240 21.10 16.72 13.02
CA VAL A 240 20.64 18.11 13.17
C VAL A 240 20.57 18.85 11.84
N PHE A 241 20.61 18.12 10.72
CA PHE A 241 20.59 18.65 9.35
C PHE A 241 21.74 19.60 9.01
N LYS A 242 22.88 19.48 9.69
CA LYS A 242 24.11 20.17 9.28
C LYS A 242 24.70 19.43 8.09
N CYS A 243 24.48 19.98 6.92
CA CYS A 243 24.83 19.34 5.66
C CYS A 243 26.15 19.84 5.07
N SER A 244 26.84 18.95 4.38
CA SER A 244 27.99 19.27 3.54
C SER A 244 27.79 18.72 2.14
N LYS A 245 28.25 19.49 1.14
CA LYS A 245 28.32 19.03 -0.25
C LYS A 245 29.67 18.38 -0.48
N VAL A 246 29.66 17.19 -1.06
CA VAL A 246 30.86 16.42 -1.38
C VAL A 246 30.85 16.09 -2.87
N GLN A 247 31.98 16.34 -3.54
CA GLN A 247 32.21 15.83 -4.89
C GLN A 247 32.76 14.41 -4.81
N LEU A 248 32.08 13.46 -5.43
CA LEU A 248 32.54 12.08 -5.49
C LEU A 248 33.57 11.93 -6.61
N LYS A 249 34.70 11.28 -6.32
CA LYS A 249 35.69 10.88 -7.32
C LYS A 249 35.30 9.57 -7.99
N LYS A 250 34.58 8.70 -7.28
CA LYS A 250 34.03 7.44 -7.77
C LYS A 250 32.52 7.55 -8.02
N ASP A 251 31.96 6.60 -8.75
CA ASP A 251 30.56 6.59 -9.21
C ASP A 251 29.57 6.18 -8.11
N TYR A 252 30.08 5.94 -6.90
CA TYR A 252 29.35 5.31 -5.82
C TYR A 252 29.61 6.06 -4.52
N LEU A 253 28.53 6.25 -3.77
CA LEU A 253 28.58 6.69 -2.39
C LEU A 253 28.37 5.46 -1.51
N GLY A 254 29.42 4.99 -0.85
CA GLY A 254 29.33 3.91 0.13
C GLY A 254 28.82 4.45 1.46
N ILE A 255 27.81 3.81 2.06
CA ILE A 255 27.43 4.07 3.45
C ILE A 255 27.74 2.85 4.30
N ARG A 256 28.41 3.06 5.43
CA ARG A 256 28.84 1.98 6.34
C ARG A 256 28.74 2.43 7.80
N ALA A 257 28.39 1.51 8.69
CA ALA A 257 28.48 1.71 10.13
C ALA A 257 29.88 1.30 10.61
N ASP A 258 30.71 2.26 11.01
CA ASP A 258 32.00 1.95 11.63
C ASP A 258 31.85 1.81 13.13
N CYS A 259 32.15 0.62 13.67
CA CYS A 259 32.13 0.37 15.10
C CYS A 259 33.55 0.26 15.64
N LYS A 260 33.95 1.14 16.56
CA LYS A 260 35.26 1.07 17.23
C LYS A 260 35.25 0.09 18.40
N ALA A 261 34.13 0.05 19.12
CA ALA A 261 33.85 -0.87 20.21
C ALA A 261 32.37 -1.25 20.18
N LYS A 262 32.01 -2.30 20.94
CA LYS A 262 30.61 -2.72 21.07
C LYS A 262 29.76 -1.57 21.60
N GLY A 263 28.75 -1.16 20.83
CA GLY A 263 27.90 0.00 21.16
C GLY A 263 28.48 1.39 20.84
N ASP A 264 29.68 1.50 20.26
CA ASP A 264 30.28 2.74 19.77
C ASP A 264 30.42 2.68 18.24
N CYS A 265 29.28 2.84 17.57
CA CYS A 265 29.17 2.79 16.12
C CYS A 265 28.76 4.17 15.58
N THR A 266 29.32 4.55 14.42
CA THR A 266 28.93 5.76 13.69
C THR A 266 28.65 5.42 12.24
N VAL A 267 27.52 5.89 11.71
CA VAL A 267 27.21 5.76 10.28
C VAL A 267 27.98 6.82 9.51
N ASN A 268 28.77 6.38 8.54
CA ASN A 268 29.72 7.19 7.80
C ASN A 268 29.49 7.06 6.30
N ALA A 269 29.83 8.11 5.56
CA ALA A 269 29.77 8.10 4.10
C ALA A 269 31.18 8.05 3.50
N TYR A 270 31.32 7.32 2.39
CA TYR A 270 32.57 7.07 1.68
C TYR A 270 32.42 7.33 0.19
N ASP A 271 33.48 7.85 -0.42
CA ASP A 271 33.66 7.93 -1.86
C ASP A 271 34.17 6.58 -2.38
N GLY A 272 33.27 5.83 -3.02
CA GLY A 272 33.43 4.43 -3.43
C GLY A 272 32.88 3.41 -2.44
N ASP A 273 33.00 2.13 -2.79
CA ASP A 273 32.71 1.00 -1.93
C ASP A 273 33.96 0.09 -1.72
N GLY A 274 33.95 -0.66 -0.62
CA GLY A 274 34.96 -1.69 -0.31
C GLY A 274 36.32 -1.19 0.16
N ASN A 275 37.33 -2.05 -0.01
CA ASN A 275 38.72 -1.82 0.41
C ASN A 275 39.37 -0.74 -0.47
N GLY A 276 39.33 0.50 -0.03
CA GLY A 276 39.78 1.67 -0.79
C GLY A 276 38.70 2.75 -0.97
N ALA A 277 37.55 2.59 -0.31
CA ALA A 277 36.61 3.68 -0.12
C ALA A 277 37.23 4.75 0.80
N ILE A 278 37.13 6.02 0.42
CA ILE A 278 37.68 7.14 1.21
C ILE A 278 36.54 7.74 2.02
N GLN A 279 36.67 7.81 3.35
CA GLN A 279 35.65 8.43 4.18
C GLN A 279 35.54 9.93 3.83
N ILE A 280 34.32 10.38 3.55
CA ILE A 280 34.03 11.77 3.18
C ILE A 280 33.14 12.50 4.19
N ALA A 281 32.38 11.77 5.01
CA ALA A 281 31.62 12.34 6.12
C ALA A 281 31.43 11.34 7.27
N GLN A 282 31.24 11.90 8.46
CA GLN A 282 30.97 11.17 9.70
C GLN A 282 29.58 11.49 10.23
N ASN A 283 28.99 10.56 10.99
CA ASN A 283 27.70 10.72 11.65
C ASN A 283 26.56 11.09 10.68
N VAL A 284 26.57 10.47 9.50
CA VAL A 284 25.63 10.75 8.42
C VAL A 284 24.28 10.13 8.76
N HIS A 285 23.25 10.96 8.77
CA HIS A 285 21.85 10.57 8.97
C HIS A 285 21.03 10.71 7.68
N TYR A 286 21.41 11.67 6.83
CA TYR A 286 20.73 11.95 5.58
C TYR A 286 21.74 12.05 4.44
N VAL A 287 21.36 11.52 3.30
CA VAL A 287 22.15 11.55 2.07
C VAL A 287 21.21 11.95 0.94
N SER A 288 21.66 12.83 0.05
CA SER A 288 20.94 13.23 -1.16
C SER A 288 21.90 13.29 -2.35
N CYS A 289 21.61 12.56 -3.41
CA CYS A 289 22.32 12.72 -4.69
C CYS A 289 21.71 13.91 -5.45
N GLY A 290 22.46 15.00 -5.69
CA GLY A 290 22.08 16.03 -6.67
C GLY A 290 21.28 17.25 -6.19
N ILE A 291 20.86 17.36 -4.92
CA ILE A 291 20.19 18.58 -4.42
C ILE A 291 20.62 19.00 -3.01
N SER A 292 20.61 20.33 -2.80
CA SER A 292 20.82 20.98 -1.50
C SER A 292 19.72 20.61 -0.50
N CYS A 293 20.09 20.61 0.77
CA CYS A 293 19.27 20.49 1.97
C CYS A 293 17.82 20.98 1.76
N LEU A 294 16.84 20.16 2.14
CA LEU A 294 15.43 20.40 1.79
C LEU A 294 14.95 21.73 2.39
N PRO A 295 14.47 22.67 1.56
CA PRO A 295 13.89 23.91 2.06
C PRO A 295 12.56 23.61 2.79
N ARG A 296 12.14 24.53 3.66
CA ARG A 296 10.83 24.46 4.31
C ARG A 296 9.73 24.34 3.27
N LEU A 297 8.65 23.64 3.64
CA LEU A 297 7.52 23.40 2.75
C LEU A 297 6.85 24.71 2.28
N GLU A 298 6.89 25.79 3.08
CA GLU A 298 6.38 27.11 2.69
C GLU A 298 7.26 27.83 1.65
N ASP A 299 8.53 27.44 1.56
CA ASP A 299 9.48 27.98 0.57
C ASP A 299 9.55 27.11 -0.69
N LEU A 300 8.83 25.98 -0.70
CA LEU A 300 8.84 25.01 -1.81
C LEU A 300 8.44 25.67 -3.13
N GLU A 301 7.32 26.40 -3.18
CA GLU A 301 6.86 27.07 -4.40
C GLU A 301 7.67 28.32 -4.78
N LYS A 302 8.47 28.86 -3.86
CA LYS A 302 9.43 29.93 -4.16
C LYS A 302 10.70 29.38 -4.80
N SER A 303 10.97 28.09 -4.62
CA SER A 303 12.10 27.42 -5.25
C SER A 303 11.82 27.15 -6.74
N LYS A 304 12.90 26.96 -7.51
CA LYS A 304 12.77 26.61 -8.93
C LYS A 304 12.21 25.19 -9.04
N PRO A 305 11.11 24.98 -9.78
CA PRO A 305 10.60 23.65 -9.99
C PRO A 305 11.61 22.81 -10.74
N ILE A 306 11.59 21.54 -10.40
CA ILE A 306 12.29 20.44 -11.03
C ILE A 306 11.56 20.11 -12.34
N GLY A 307 12.28 20.14 -13.47
CA GLY A 307 11.71 19.90 -14.80
C GLY A 307 10.69 20.96 -15.26
N LEU A 308 9.78 20.55 -16.15
CA LEU A 308 8.71 21.41 -16.67
C LEU A 308 7.51 21.40 -15.71
N CYS A 309 7.17 22.59 -15.20
CA CYS A 309 5.96 22.86 -14.42
C CYS A 309 4.99 23.65 -15.31
N THR A 310 4.09 22.96 -16.01
CA THR A 310 3.18 23.57 -17.01
C THR A 310 1.82 23.99 -16.44
N VAL A 311 1.78 24.36 -15.16
CA VAL A 311 0.52 24.68 -14.48
C VAL A 311 0.13 26.12 -14.75
N ASP A 312 -1.04 26.35 -15.37
CA ASP A 312 -1.63 27.69 -15.40
C ASP A 312 -2.22 28.03 -14.03
N ARG A 313 -1.54 28.93 -13.32
CA ARG A 313 -1.92 29.34 -11.96
C ARG A 313 -3.29 30.03 -11.90
N LYS A 314 -3.82 30.52 -13.03
CA LYS A 314 -5.14 31.20 -13.06
C LYS A 314 -6.30 30.23 -12.83
N ASP A 315 -6.12 28.98 -13.25
CA ASP A 315 -7.14 27.95 -13.22
C ASP A 315 -7.08 27.09 -11.95
N VAL A 316 -6.08 27.30 -11.08
CA VAL A 316 -5.93 26.54 -9.83
C VAL A 316 -6.96 27.00 -8.79
N ALA A 317 -7.72 26.05 -8.25
CA ALA A 317 -8.62 26.23 -7.11
C ALA A 317 -7.95 25.86 -5.78
N ASN A 318 -7.27 24.71 -5.76
CA ASN A 318 -6.57 24.19 -4.59
C ASN A 318 -5.19 23.66 -4.95
N LYS A 319 -4.32 23.59 -3.95
CA LYS A 319 -3.02 22.96 -4.04
C LYS A 319 -2.80 22.05 -2.85
N LEU A 320 -2.14 20.92 -3.08
CA LEU A 320 -1.70 19.99 -2.05
C LEU A 320 -0.20 19.85 -2.12
N ILE A 321 0.48 20.17 -1.03
CA ILE A 321 1.92 19.97 -0.92
C ILE A 321 2.17 18.61 -0.26
N ILE A 322 3.02 17.81 -0.87
CA ILE A 322 3.33 16.45 -0.43
C ILE A 322 4.83 16.33 -0.21
N ASP A 323 5.19 15.93 1.01
CA ASP A 323 6.55 15.58 1.37
C ASP A 323 6.95 14.24 0.71
N TYR A 324 8.16 14.18 0.17
CA TYR A 324 8.72 12.94 -0.40
C TYR A 324 9.10 11.91 0.66
N ALA A 325 9.10 12.32 1.93
CA ALA A 325 9.27 11.43 3.07
C ALA A 325 8.07 10.48 3.24
N LEU A 326 6.90 10.78 2.64
CA LEU A 326 5.73 9.91 2.80
C LEU A 326 5.95 8.51 2.18
N PRO A 327 5.64 7.42 2.93
CA PRO A 327 5.92 6.04 2.54
C PRO A 327 5.32 5.65 1.20
N LEU A 328 4.06 6.03 0.98
CA LEU A 328 3.34 5.56 -0.19
C LEU A 328 2.26 6.55 -0.62
N VAL A 329 2.43 7.08 -1.83
CA VAL A 329 1.46 7.99 -2.44
C VAL A 329 1.02 7.45 -3.79
N PHE A 330 -0.28 7.12 -3.92
CA PHE A 330 -0.86 6.67 -5.17
C PHE A 330 -1.64 7.78 -5.85
N PHE A 331 -1.16 8.18 -7.02
CA PHE A 331 -1.88 9.14 -7.83
C PHE A 331 -2.68 8.42 -8.89
N HIS A 332 -4.01 8.51 -8.78
CA HIS A 332 -4.87 8.23 -9.92
C HIS A 332 -4.85 9.46 -10.85
N HIS A 333 -4.36 9.26 -12.08
CA HIS A 333 -4.35 10.22 -13.21
C HIS A 333 -3.26 11.32 -13.26
N ASN A 334 -3.19 11.94 -14.45
CA ASN A 334 -2.32 13.05 -14.84
C ASN A 334 -2.78 14.39 -14.25
N LYS A 335 -2.97 14.48 -12.92
CA LYS A 335 -3.13 15.80 -12.28
C LYS A 335 -1.89 16.65 -12.56
N PRO A 336 -2.01 17.96 -12.84
CA PRO A 336 -0.86 18.83 -13.00
C PRO A 336 -0.06 18.89 -11.70
N ARG A 337 1.26 18.69 -11.78
CA ARG A 337 2.14 18.68 -10.62
C ARG A 337 3.42 19.41 -10.95
N CYS A 338 3.93 20.10 -9.96
CA CYS A 338 5.27 20.66 -10.02
C CYS A 338 6.09 20.02 -8.92
N ARG A 339 7.20 19.42 -9.32
CA ARG A 339 8.15 18.84 -8.40
C ARG A 339 9.13 19.92 -7.99
N TYR A 340 9.60 19.84 -6.76
CA TYR A 340 10.58 20.74 -6.19
C TYR A 340 11.56 19.90 -5.37
N PRO A 341 12.75 20.41 -5.03
CA PRO A 341 13.71 19.65 -4.24
C PRO A 341 13.13 19.10 -2.92
N GLY A 342 12.30 19.91 -2.24
CA GLY A 342 11.70 19.60 -0.94
C GLY A 342 10.42 18.76 -0.95
N GLY A 343 9.83 18.47 -2.12
CA GLY A 343 8.47 17.92 -2.19
C GLY A 343 7.79 18.12 -3.54
N GLU A 344 6.53 17.68 -3.62
CA GLU A 344 5.69 17.80 -4.81
C GLU A 344 4.48 18.68 -4.49
N VAL A 345 4.14 19.61 -5.39
CA VAL A 345 2.88 20.36 -5.31
C VAL A 345 1.95 19.85 -6.39
N ILE A 346 0.76 19.45 -5.98
CA ILE A 346 -0.31 18.99 -6.85
C ILE A 346 -1.33 20.11 -6.95
N TYR A 347 -1.69 20.43 -8.18
CA TYR A 347 -2.63 21.50 -8.47
C TYR A 347 -3.98 20.91 -8.86
N TYR A 348 -5.04 21.48 -8.30
CA TYR A 348 -6.42 21.11 -8.55
C TYR A 348 -7.13 22.30 -9.19
N GLU A 349 -7.64 22.11 -10.40
CA GLU A 349 -8.22 23.17 -11.22
C GLU A 349 -9.68 23.46 -10.85
N LYS A 350 -10.11 24.71 -11.01
CA LYS A 350 -11.49 25.17 -10.87
C LYS A 350 -12.40 24.42 -11.85
N GLY A 351 -13.63 24.13 -11.42
CA GLY A 351 -14.62 23.44 -12.27
C GLY A 351 -14.31 21.96 -12.55
N THR A 352 -13.19 21.42 -12.07
CA THR A 352 -12.92 19.98 -12.13
C THR A 352 -13.32 19.33 -10.80
N GLU A 353 -14.59 18.92 -10.70
CA GLU A 353 -14.97 17.93 -9.68
C GLU A 353 -14.16 16.66 -9.95
N SER A 354 -13.21 16.37 -9.07
CA SER A 354 -12.42 15.15 -9.19
C SER A 354 -13.21 14.04 -8.51
N HIS A 355 -14.10 13.38 -9.26
CA HIS A 355 -14.72 12.14 -8.78
C HIS A 355 -13.68 11.06 -8.48
N VAL A 356 -12.48 11.18 -9.05
CA VAL A 356 -11.37 10.30 -8.74
C VAL A 356 -10.48 10.94 -7.66
N PRO A 357 -10.37 10.31 -6.48
CA PRO A 357 -9.49 10.80 -5.43
C PRO A 357 -8.01 10.63 -5.76
N THR A 358 -7.18 11.44 -5.10
CA THR A 358 -5.78 11.11 -4.88
C THR A 358 -5.68 10.20 -3.66
N SER A 359 -5.42 8.91 -3.84
CA SER A 359 -5.36 7.96 -2.72
C SER A 359 -3.98 7.95 -2.07
N LEU A 360 -3.94 8.15 -0.77
CA LEU A 360 -2.70 8.28 0.00
C LEU A 360 -2.68 7.20 1.09
N PHE A 361 -1.53 6.56 1.24
CA PHE A 361 -1.30 5.63 2.33
C PHE A 361 -0.30 6.28 3.27
N LEU A 362 -0.80 6.80 4.39
CA LEU A 362 0.04 7.42 5.42
C LEU A 362 0.04 6.56 6.67
N ASP A 363 1.05 5.71 6.78
CA ASP A 363 1.32 4.99 8.03
C ASP A 363 2.08 5.91 9.01
N GLY A 364 1.34 6.89 9.54
CA GLY A 364 1.89 7.97 10.34
C GLY A 364 2.27 9.19 9.51
N GLY A 365 1.72 10.34 9.87
CA GLY A 365 2.06 11.61 9.24
C GLY A 365 1.36 12.81 9.87
N CYS A 366 1.65 13.99 9.32
CA CYS A 366 1.09 15.25 9.73
C CYS A 366 0.32 15.90 8.58
N VAL A 367 -0.94 16.21 8.82
CA VAL A 367 -1.84 16.89 7.86
C VAL A 367 -1.98 18.33 8.29
N GLY A 368 -1.60 19.26 7.42
CA GLY A 368 -1.75 20.69 7.64
C GLY A 368 -2.96 21.24 6.88
N THR A 369 -3.72 22.11 7.53
CA THR A 369 -4.89 22.80 6.96
C THR A 369 -4.61 24.27 6.69
N LYS A 370 -5.45 24.89 5.85
CA LYS A 370 -5.31 26.28 5.38
C LYS A 370 -5.34 27.31 6.51
N ASP A 371 -5.96 26.99 7.64
CA ASP A 371 -6.00 27.82 8.85
C ASP A 371 -4.76 27.63 9.76
N GLY A 372 -3.75 26.87 9.31
CA GLY A 372 -2.51 26.65 10.04
C GLY A 372 -2.59 25.60 11.14
N LYS A 373 -3.71 24.85 11.24
CA LYS A 373 -3.82 23.73 12.17
C LYS A 373 -3.17 22.48 11.62
N PHE A 374 -2.76 21.62 12.55
CA PHE A 374 -2.13 20.35 12.24
C PHE A 374 -2.90 19.20 12.89
N TYR A 375 -2.90 18.08 12.18
CA TYR A 375 -3.56 16.85 12.58
C TYR A 375 -2.62 15.68 12.41
N LYS A 376 -2.59 14.78 13.40
CA LYS A 376 -1.88 13.51 13.28
C LYS A 376 -2.74 12.55 12.49
N ALA A 377 -2.21 11.98 11.40
CA ALA A 377 -2.92 11.00 10.58
C ALA A 377 -2.29 9.62 10.70
N GLU A 378 -3.13 8.59 10.85
CA GLU A 378 -2.75 7.20 10.97
C GLU A 378 -3.68 6.35 10.09
N GLY A 379 -3.13 5.67 9.07
CA GLY A 379 -3.85 4.71 8.23
C GLY A 379 -3.95 5.07 6.75
N ILE A 380 -5.07 4.73 6.13
CA ILE A 380 -5.30 4.89 4.69
C ILE A 380 -6.40 5.92 4.49
N TYR A 381 -6.13 6.94 3.68
CA TYR A 381 -7.13 7.93 3.34
C TYR A 381 -6.93 8.48 1.92
N SER A 382 -8.01 8.98 1.37
CA SER A 382 -8.05 9.54 0.04
C SER A 382 -8.29 11.04 0.12
N ILE A 383 -7.54 11.80 -0.65
CA ILE A 383 -7.75 13.24 -0.81
C ILE A 383 -8.65 13.48 -2.02
N TYR A 384 -9.82 14.06 -1.74
CA TYR A 384 -10.80 14.44 -2.74
C TYR A 384 -10.75 15.95 -2.97
N HIS A 385 -10.90 16.35 -4.23
CA HIS A 385 -11.15 17.75 -4.58
C HIS A 385 -12.65 17.94 -4.75
N TYR A 386 -13.25 18.61 -3.77
CA TYR A 386 -14.68 18.86 -3.72
C TYR A 386 -14.95 20.33 -4.01
N CYS A 387 -15.80 20.62 -4.99
CA CYS A 387 -16.26 21.96 -5.31
C CYS A 387 -17.78 22.02 -5.09
N SER A 388 -18.25 23.07 -4.42
CA SER A 388 -19.66 23.41 -4.27
C SER A 388 -19.84 24.84 -4.74
N GLU A 389 -20.62 25.02 -5.80
CA GLU A 389 -20.83 26.31 -6.48
C GLU A 389 -19.48 26.95 -6.85
N ASP A 390 -19.04 27.96 -6.10
CA ASP A 390 -17.79 28.69 -6.34
C ASP A 390 -16.67 28.36 -5.34
N THR A 391 -16.93 27.47 -4.39
CA THR A 391 -16.00 27.13 -3.32
C THR A 391 -15.46 25.71 -3.49
N CYS A 392 -14.14 25.59 -3.62
CA CYS A 392 -13.48 24.28 -3.69
C CYS A 392 -12.63 24.05 -2.44
N THR A 393 -12.60 22.82 -1.96
CA THR A 393 -11.78 22.40 -0.81
C THR A 393 -11.19 21.00 -1.05
N LEU A 394 -10.09 20.70 -0.37
CA LEU A 394 -9.51 19.36 -0.31
C LEU A 394 -10.01 18.64 0.94
N LEU A 395 -10.57 17.44 0.76
CA LEU A 395 -11.14 16.61 1.82
C LEU A 395 -10.27 15.38 2.05
N ALA A 396 -9.94 15.06 3.30
CA ALA A 396 -9.44 13.72 3.64
C ALA A 396 -10.59 12.81 4.01
N VAL A 397 -10.75 11.76 3.22
CA VAL A 397 -11.73 10.70 3.40
C VAL A 397 -10.98 9.44 3.83
N LEU A 398 -11.13 9.05 5.09
CA LEU A 398 -10.50 7.86 5.61
C LEU A 398 -11.15 6.61 4.99
N THR A 399 -10.33 5.62 4.63
CA THR A 399 -10.80 4.26 4.32
C THR A 399 -10.45 3.30 5.45
N GLN A 400 -9.38 3.59 6.19
CA GLN A 400 -8.98 2.88 7.40
C GLN A 400 -8.16 3.82 8.29
N GLY A 401 -8.39 3.79 9.60
CA GLY A 401 -7.59 4.54 10.58
C GLY A 401 -8.29 5.81 11.10
N LYS A 402 -7.49 6.82 11.49
CA LYS A 402 -7.98 8.04 12.13
C LYS A 402 -7.10 9.26 11.84
N ILE A 403 -7.71 10.44 11.90
CA ILE A 403 -7.03 11.73 11.90
C ILE A 403 -7.40 12.48 13.18
N THR A 404 -6.42 12.80 14.01
CA THR A 404 -6.62 13.40 15.33
C THR A 404 -6.08 14.82 15.35
N ALA A 405 -6.87 15.77 15.81
CA ALA A 405 -6.40 17.14 16.04
C ALA A 405 -5.29 17.16 17.09
N LEU A 406 -4.25 17.97 16.89
CA LEU A 406 -3.22 18.17 17.92
C LEU A 406 -3.72 19.00 19.10
N GLU A 407 -4.62 19.93 18.82
CA GLU A 407 -5.28 20.78 19.82
C GLU A 407 -6.79 20.49 19.78
N GLY A 408 -7.33 20.06 20.93
CA GLY A 408 -8.74 19.70 21.10
C GLY A 408 -9.03 18.19 20.97
N GLU A 409 -10.31 17.84 21.09
CA GLU A 409 -10.77 16.44 21.15
C GLU A 409 -11.32 15.91 19.82
N LYS A 410 -11.21 16.68 18.72
CA LYS A 410 -11.79 16.27 17.43
C LYS A 410 -10.96 15.14 16.80
N ILE A 411 -11.60 14.01 16.58
CA ILE A 411 -11.05 12.84 15.89
C ILE A 411 -11.95 12.53 14.70
N TYR A 412 -11.36 12.42 13.52
CA TYR A 412 -12.03 11.93 12.31
C TYR A 412 -11.71 10.45 12.17
N THR A 413 -12.72 9.60 12.30
CA THR A 413 -12.60 8.15 12.11
C THR A 413 -13.36 7.73 10.86
N TYR A 414 -12.96 6.57 10.32
CA TYR A 414 -13.81 5.87 9.38
C TYR A 414 -14.91 5.12 10.14
N ASP A 415 -16.00 5.80 10.48
CA ASP A 415 -17.17 5.14 11.08
C ASP A 415 -18.04 4.51 9.99
N ARG A 416 -17.82 3.21 9.76
CA ARG A 416 -18.89 2.34 9.24
C ARG A 416 -19.78 1.94 10.40
N GLU A 417 -20.62 2.84 10.89
CA GLU A 417 -21.75 2.39 11.70
C GLU A 417 -22.67 1.52 10.83
N ARG A 418 -22.88 0.31 11.34
CA ARG A 418 -23.66 -0.89 10.95
C ARG A 418 -24.83 -0.82 9.97
N ASP A 419 -25.27 0.34 9.50
CA ASP A 419 -26.28 0.44 8.44
C ASP A 419 -25.60 0.63 7.07
N CYS A 420 -25.73 -0.41 6.25
CA CYS A 420 -25.12 -0.60 4.95
C CYS A 420 -24.98 0.67 4.07
N ASP A 421 -23.74 0.94 3.64
CA ASP A 421 -23.36 1.40 2.29
C ASP A 421 -23.72 2.82 1.81
N LYS A 422 -23.76 3.84 2.68
CA LYS A 422 -23.70 5.22 2.17
C LYS A 422 -22.56 6.00 2.79
N ASP A 423 -21.58 6.34 1.96
CA ASP A 423 -20.61 7.38 2.28
C ASP A 423 -21.38 8.63 2.72
N LYS A 424 -20.93 9.28 3.80
CA LYS A 424 -21.50 10.56 4.22
C LYS A 424 -21.37 11.55 3.06
N PRO A 425 -22.35 12.47 2.88
CA PRO A 425 -22.27 13.40 1.76
C PRO A 425 -21.04 14.29 1.91
N PHE A 426 -20.34 14.60 0.82
CA PHE A 426 -19.12 15.41 0.85
C PHE A 426 -19.31 16.85 1.35
N ASN A 427 -20.54 17.29 1.62
CA ASN A 427 -20.85 18.56 2.27
C ASN A 427 -20.93 18.46 3.82
N ASP A 428 -20.89 17.26 4.40
CA ASP A 428 -20.82 17.06 5.84
C ASP A 428 -19.47 17.57 6.38
N ARG A 429 -19.50 18.61 7.22
CA ARG A 429 -18.30 19.26 7.76
C ARG A 429 -17.72 18.55 8.97
N ASP A 430 -18.46 17.62 9.56
CA ASP A 430 -18.02 16.85 10.71
C ASP A 430 -17.51 15.46 10.32
N ALA A 431 -17.94 14.95 9.17
CA ALA A 431 -17.46 13.68 8.61
C ALA A 431 -16.00 13.71 8.15
N TYR A 432 -15.55 14.83 7.58
CA TYR A 432 -14.28 14.90 6.84
C TYR A 432 -13.42 16.07 7.29
N LEU A 433 -12.11 15.84 7.38
CA LEU A 433 -11.15 16.93 7.51
C LEU A 433 -11.11 17.71 6.18
N ARG A 434 -11.22 19.04 6.27
CA ARG A 434 -11.29 19.95 5.13
C ARG A 434 -10.09 20.87 5.03
N ASP A 435 -10.01 21.58 3.91
CA ASP A 435 -9.06 22.65 3.65
C ASP A 435 -7.61 22.20 3.83
N ILE A 436 -7.34 20.96 3.43
CA ILE A 436 -6.01 20.36 3.51
C ILE A 436 -5.09 21.04 2.51
N VAL A 437 -3.90 21.41 2.96
CA VAL A 437 -2.90 22.09 2.12
C VAL A 437 -1.56 21.37 2.10
N SER A 438 -1.26 20.53 3.09
CA SER A 438 0.03 19.83 3.17
C SER A 438 -0.08 18.46 3.83
N LEU A 439 0.73 17.51 3.35
CA LEU A 439 0.95 16.19 3.92
C LEU A 439 2.45 15.96 4.14
N MET A 440 2.83 15.64 5.36
CA MET A 440 4.23 15.47 5.78
C MET A 440 4.42 14.18 6.57
N GLU A 441 5.60 13.58 6.48
CA GLU A 441 5.96 12.44 7.33
C GLU A 441 6.41 12.93 8.72
N GLY A 442 6.29 12.08 9.74
CA GLY A 442 6.97 12.26 11.02
C GLY A 442 6.23 13.14 12.04
N SER A 443 6.99 13.99 12.75
CA SER A 443 6.49 14.76 13.90
C SER A 443 5.40 15.75 13.51
N CYS A 444 4.37 15.88 14.34
CA CYS A 444 3.25 16.79 14.14
C CYS A 444 3.08 17.69 15.38
N PRO A 445 3.20 19.03 15.28
CA PRO A 445 3.50 19.76 14.05
C PRO A 445 4.93 19.48 13.56
N PRO A 446 5.20 19.67 12.26
CA PRO A 446 6.55 19.50 11.72
C PRO A 446 7.52 20.43 12.46
N LYS A 447 8.68 19.90 12.88
CA LYS A 447 9.72 20.71 13.51
C LYS A 447 10.19 21.77 12.52
N THR A 448 10.11 23.04 12.93
CA THR A 448 10.68 24.12 12.12
C THR A 448 12.19 24.03 12.16
N CYS A 449 12.84 23.87 11.00
CA CYS A 449 14.31 23.93 10.93
C CYS A 449 14.74 25.33 11.37
N ALA A 450 15.60 25.43 12.40
CA ALA A 450 16.18 26.71 12.81
C ALA A 450 16.95 27.32 11.63
N ARG A 451 16.75 28.62 11.40
CA ARG A 451 17.43 29.35 10.31
C ARG A 451 18.89 29.59 10.63
#